data_AF-A0A1Q3DWA7-F1
#
_entry.id   AF-A0A1Q3DWA7-F1
#
_cell.length_a   1.000
_cell.length_b   1.000
_cell.length_c   1.000
_cell.angle_alpha   90.00
_cell.angle_beta   90.00
_cell.angle_gamma   90.00
#
_symmetry.space_group_name_H-M   'P 1'
#
loop_
_entity.id
_entity.type
_entity.pdbx_description
1 polymer ?
#
loop_
_entity_poly.entity_id
_entity_poly.type
_entity_poly.pdbx_seq_one_letter_code
_entity_poly.pdbx_strand_id
1 'polypeptide(L)'
;MSPIHGDAATGTHDSYDGVHGDDSYLASDGHEEVDDNNDNDSPEDSGRDANEFKVDDNEAMIGHGEFFDADGDGIFSPIDTFRGFRALGYSLVISLFSTMVICTMSYSSLPAGHWLPDPFFRIYVDGLHKAKHGSDSGSFKRDGRFDEKRFDKFWSSHTDAPHEEITPVQLYHAVAERRLAYDFYGMFAAIFEWFATWLLFGYPSFRFNSKLVLDEIIGLFGTNGKAGTKADDVTKDAKEWVIDTLKAACSGGNVKKEDVVGLYDGTIFYTVMDRQADAGNEWAKAWRRKHERAHANKKLKTTVS
;
A
#
# COMPACT_ATOMS: atom_id res chain seq x y z
N MET A 1 51.04 40.77 36.94
CA MET A 1 52.19 39.99 36.46
C MET A 1 51.76 39.24 35.21
N SER A 2 52.19 39.70 34.04
CA SER A 2 52.17 38.95 32.76
C SER A 2 53.48 38.10 32.66
N PRO A 3 53.77 37.37 31.56
CA PRO A 3 53.04 36.33 30.80
C PRO A 3 53.96 35.10 30.49
N ILE A 4 53.67 34.32 29.41
CA ILE A 4 54.55 33.40 28.58
C ILE A 4 54.37 31.88 28.89
N HIS A 5 54.24 30.87 28.01
CA HIS A 5 54.27 30.62 26.53
C HIS A 5 53.47 29.31 26.22
N GLY A 6 52.85 29.11 25.05
CA GLY A 6 53.36 28.35 23.88
C GLY A 6 52.70 26.95 23.82
N ASP A 7 52.35 26.27 22.73
CA ASP A 7 52.53 26.44 21.29
C ASP A 7 51.48 25.58 20.55
N ALA A 8 51.24 25.92 19.28
CA ALA A 8 50.37 25.21 18.35
C ALA A 8 51.02 23.92 17.79
N ALA A 9 50.21 22.88 17.54
CA ALA A 9 50.58 21.78 16.67
C ALA A 9 49.37 21.33 15.83
N THR A 10 49.62 21.31 14.54
CA THR A 10 48.79 21.02 13.38
C THR A 10 48.57 19.51 13.16
N GLY A 11 47.38 19.11 12.72
CA GLY A 11 47.10 17.82 12.06
C GLY A 11 45.94 18.02 11.09
N THR A 12 46.23 18.45 9.85
CA THR A 12 46.30 17.64 8.62
C THR A 12 44.96 17.04 8.18
N HIS A 13 44.42 17.68 7.13
CA HIS A 13 43.54 17.11 6.12
C HIS A 13 44.03 15.75 5.61
N ASP A 14 43.09 14.84 5.35
CA ASP A 14 43.20 13.94 4.20
C ASP A 14 41.79 13.66 3.64
N SER A 15 41.60 14.13 2.41
CA SER A 15 40.54 13.81 1.46
C SER A 15 41.15 12.89 0.41
N TYR A 16 40.48 11.77 0.09
CA TYR A 16 40.78 10.91 -1.06
C TYR A 16 39.43 10.38 -1.57
N ASP A 17 38.91 10.90 -2.69
CA ASP A 17 39.07 10.42 -4.07
C ASP A 17 38.58 8.98 -4.26
N GLY A 18 37.59 8.66 -5.09
CA GLY A 18 37.43 9.09 -6.48
C GLY A 18 37.79 7.90 -7.37
N VAL A 19 36.80 7.14 -7.87
CA VAL A 19 36.98 6.18 -8.97
C VAL A 19 35.88 6.39 -9.99
N HIS A 20 36.30 6.99 -11.09
CA HIS A 20 35.63 7.02 -12.38
C HIS A 20 35.53 5.60 -12.96
N GLY A 21 34.38 5.31 -13.57
CA GLY A 21 34.12 4.11 -14.37
C GLY A 21 33.24 4.47 -15.56
N ASP A 22 33.88 5.16 -16.51
CA ASP A 22 33.67 5.24 -17.96
C ASP A 22 32.29 4.91 -18.55
N ASP A 23 31.65 5.97 -19.06
CA ASP A 23 30.63 5.94 -20.09
C ASP A 23 31.25 5.57 -21.45
N SER A 24 30.72 4.53 -22.10
CA SER A 24 30.44 4.46 -23.54
C SER A 24 30.20 3.01 -23.94
N TYR A 25 29.07 2.70 -24.58
CA TYR A 25 29.00 1.96 -25.85
C TYR A 25 27.53 1.80 -26.31
N LEU A 26 27.30 2.33 -27.50
CA LEU A 26 26.43 1.84 -28.59
C LEU A 26 24.91 2.10 -28.52
N ALA A 27 24.55 3.08 -29.35
CA ALA A 27 23.26 3.19 -30.02
C ALA A 27 23.08 2.12 -31.11
N SER A 28 21.80 1.95 -31.47
CA SER A 28 21.20 1.21 -32.59
C SER A 28 20.77 -0.23 -32.28
N ASP A 29 19.46 -0.46 -32.25
CA ASP A 29 18.76 -1.05 -33.40
C ASP A 29 17.24 -0.95 -33.19
N GLY A 30 16.54 -0.59 -34.27
CA GLY A 30 15.10 -0.41 -34.28
C GLY A 30 14.40 -1.75 -34.29
N HIS A 31 13.29 -1.83 -33.55
CA HIS A 31 12.29 -2.86 -33.76
C HIS A 31 10.93 -2.20 -34.00
N GLU A 32 10.44 -2.54 -35.18
CA GLU A 32 9.19 -2.29 -35.87
C GLU A 32 7.97 -2.53 -34.96
N GLU A 33 7.03 -1.57 -34.93
CA GLU A 33 5.68 -1.78 -34.42
C GLU A 33 4.99 -2.85 -35.30
N VAL A 34 4.58 -3.95 -34.68
CA VAL A 34 3.70 -4.94 -35.30
C VAL A 34 2.31 -4.77 -34.69
N ASP A 35 1.40 -4.25 -35.51
CA ASP A 35 -0.04 -4.24 -35.29
C ASP A 35 -0.58 -5.68 -35.33
N ASP A 36 -0.92 -6.25 -34.16
CA ASP A 36 -1.75 -7.45 -34.07
C ASP A 36 -3.12 -7.08 -33.52
N ASN A 37 -4.05 -6.79 -34.45
CA ASN A 37 -5.48 -6.83 -34.20
C ASN A 37 -5.89 -8.26 -33.89
N ASN A 38 -6.26 -8.54 -32.63
CA ASN A 38 -7.01 -9.74 -32.30
C ASN A 38 -8.24 -9.37 -31.47
N ASP A 39 -9.37 -9.32 -32.16
CA ASP A 39 -10.72 -9.22 -31.61
C ASP A 39 -10.98 -10.42 -30.69
N ASN A 40 -11.02 -10.18 -29.37
CA ASN A 40 -11.59 -11.12 -28.43
C ASN A 40 -12.62 -10.42 -27.54
N ASP A 41 -13.87 -10.71 -27.89
CA ASP A 41 -15.14 -10.39 -27.24
C ASP A 41 -15.06 -10.57 -25.71
N SER A 42 -15.23 -9.48 -24.97
CA SER A 42 -15.35 -9.44 -23.50
C SER A 42 -16.42 -8.42 -23.11
N PRO A 43 -17.23 -8.70 -22.08
CA PRO A 43 -18.57 -8.16 -21.93
C PRO A 43 -18.57 -6.63 -21.71
N GLU A 44 -19.55 -5.98 -22.37
CA GLU A 44 -19.78 -4.53 -22.39
C GLU A 44 -19.52 -3.85 -21.04
N ASP A 45 -18.45 -3.06 -21.02
CA ASP A 45 -18.09 -2.13 -19.96
C ASP A 45 -19.21 -1.12 -19.77
N SER A 46 -19.74 -1.04 -18.54
CA SER A 46 -20.75 -0.07 -18.14
C SER A 46 -20.14 1.34 -18.04
N GLY A 47 -19.82 1.92 -19.19
CA GLY A 47 -19.87 3.36 -19.49
C GLY A 47 -19.34 4.33 -18.44
N ARG A 48 -18.12 4.14 -17.93
CA ARG A 48 -17.29 5.21 -17.38
C ARG A 48 -15.85 5.02 -17.84
N ASP A 49 -15.35 5.98 -18.62
CA ASP A 49 -13.99 5.95 -19.13
C ASP A 49 -13.00 5.82 -17.97
N ALA A 50 -12.12 4.82 -18.01
CA ALA A 50 -11.06 4.62 -17.02
C ALA A 50 -10.10 5.83 -16.88
N ASN A 51 -10.19 6.80 -17.80
CA ASN A 51 -9.46 8.07 -17.76
C ASN A 51 -10.19 9.19 -16.98
N GLU A 52 -11.45 9.03 -16.56
CA GLU A 52 -12.19 10.08 -15.84
C GLU A 52 -11.66 10.31 -14.41
N PHE A 53 -10.92 9.34 -13.86
CA PHE A 53 -10.35 9.40 -12.49
C PHE A 53 -8.83 9.34 -12.44
N LYS A 54 -8.10 9.35 -13.56
CA LYS A 54 -6.64 9.42 -13.51
C LYS A 54 -6.21 10.74 -12.87
N VAL A 55 -5.82 10.66 -11.60
CA VAL A 55 -5.22 11.75 -10.85
C VAL A 55 -3.81 11.94 -11.43
N ASP A 56 -3.41 13.19 -11.68
CA ASP A 56 -2.03 13.50 -12.08
C ASP A 56 -1.09 12.86 -11.03
N ASP A 57 0.02 12.23 -11.44
CA ASP A 57 1.05 11.68 -10.53
C ASP A 57 1.48 12.71 -9.46
N ASN A 58 1.31 14.00 -9.77
CA ASN A 58 1.55 15.11 -8.86
C ASN A 58 0.58 15.19 -7.65
N GLU A 59 -0.51 14.44 -7.65
CA GLU A 59 -1.59 14.51 -6.65
C GLU A 59 -2.02 13.12 -6.12
N ALA A 60 -1.26 12.05 -6.37
CA ALA A 60 -1.67 10.68 -6.01
C ALA A 60 -2.16 10.52 -4.54
N MET A 61 -1.39 10.97 -3.54
CA MET A 61 -1.84 10.89 -2.15
C MET A 61 -3.03 11.82 -1.82
N ILE A 62 -3.18 12.92 -2.56
CA ILE A 62 -4.37 13.77 -2.46
C ILE A 62 -5.58 12.97 -2.96
N GLY A 63 -5.50 12.38 -4.16
CA GLY A 63 -6.55 11.52 -4.72
C GLY A 63 -6.94 10.35 -3.80
N HIS A 64 -5.95 9.71 -3.17
CA HIS A 64 -6.17 8.68 -2.15
C HIS A 64 -7.03 9.20 -0.98
N GLY A 65 -6.76 10.43 -0.53
CA GLY A 65 -7.54 11.10 0.51
C GLY A 65 -8.90 11.62 0.06
N GLU A 66 -9.01 12.10 -1.17
CA GLU A 66 -10.24 12.66 -1.74
C GLU A 66 -11.39 11.66 -1.74
N PHE A 67 -11.12 10.36 -1.88
CA PHE A 67 -12.15 9.34 -1.72
C PHE A 67 -12.91 9.43 -0.39
N PHE A 68 -12.23 9.84 0.68
CA PHE A 68 -12.82 10.02 2.01
C PHE A 68 -13.44 11.41 2.20
N ASP A 69 -13.01 12.43 1.46
CA ASP A 69 -13.62 13.76 1.37
C ASP A 69 -14.75 13.79 0.32
N ALA A 70 -15.82 13.05 0.59
CA ALA A 70 -16.90 12.86 -0.38
C ALA A 70 -17.75 14.11 -0.66
N ASP A 71 -17.66 15.16 0.15
CA ASP A 71 -18.26 16.49 -0.10
C ASP A 71 -17.30 17.46 -0.81
N GLY A 72 -16.01 17.14 -0.89
CA GLY A 72 -15.01 17.90 -1.62
C GLY A 72 -14.72 19.26 -0.99
N ASP A 73 -14.71 19.33 0.35
CA ASP A 73 -14.38 20.56 1.08
C ASP A 73 -12.91 20.65 1.52
N GLY A 74 -12.10 19.65 1.15
CA GLY A 74 -10.69 19.49 1.45
C GLY A 74 -10.41 18.81 2.79
N ILE A 75 -11.45 18.33 3.49
CA ILE A 75 -11.35 17.80 4.85
C ILE A 75 -12.25 16.57 5.01
N PHE A 76 -11.76 15.52 5.66
CA PHE A 76 -12.61 14.41 6.07
C PHE A 76 -12.51 14.10 7.56
N SER A 77 -13.63 13.70 8.16
CA SER A 77 -13.75 13.42 9.58
C SER A 77 -13.57 11.91 9.89
N PRO A 78 -13.50 11.53 11.19
CA PRO A 78 -13.57 10.13 11.59
C PRO A 78 -14.83 9.42 11.06
N ILE A 79 -15.95 10.13 10.98
CA ILE A 79 -17.21 9.56 10.49
C ILE A 79 -17.15 9.35 8.97
N ASP A 80 -16.52 10.26 8.24
CA ASP A 80 -16.32 10.12 6.79
C ASP A 80 -15.37 8.96 6.49
N THR A 81 -14.31 8.82 7.27
CA THR A 81 -13.43 7.63 7.24
C THR A 81 -14.25 6.35 7.42
N PHE A 82 -15.03 6.25 8.50
CA PHE A 82 -15.88 5.09 8.75
C PHE A 82 -16.80 4.76 7.57
N ARG A 83 -17.47 5.79 7.01
CA ARG A 83 -18.38 5.63 5.87
C ARG A 83 -17.66 5.19 4.60
N GLY A 84 -16.48 5.75 4.33
CA GLY A 84 -15.63 5.33 3.21
C GLY A 84 -15.24 3.86 3.29
N PHE A 85 -14.79 3.39 4.46
CA PHE A 85 -14.49 1.96 4.66
C PHE A 85 -15.74 1.07 4.49
N ARG A 86 -16.91 1.51 4.97
CA ARG A 86 -18.18 0.79 4.74
C ARG A 86 -18.59 0.77 3.26
N ALA A 87 -18.32 1.85 2.53
CA ALA A 87 -18.56 1.96 1.09
C ALA A 87 -17.64 1.02 0.28
N LEU A 88 -16.40 0.81 0.73
CA LEU A 88 -15.48 -0.18 0.15
C LEU A 88 -15.86 -1.63 0.47
N GLY A 89 -16.81 -1.85 1.37
CA GLY A 89 -17.29 -3.19 1.74
C GLY A 89 -16.59 -3.84 2.94
N TYR A 90 -15.69 -3.11 3.61
CA TYR A 90 -15.09 -3.60 4.86
C TYR A 90 -16.16 -3.81 5.92
N SER A 91 -15.98 -4.82 6.78
CA SER A 91 -16.91 -5.12 7.88
C SER A 91 -17.02 -3.96 8.89
N LEU A 92 -18.05 -4.00 9.74
CA LEU A 92 -18.24 -2.99 10.80
C LEU A 92 -17.01 -2.87 11.70
N VAL A 93 -16.46 -4.01 12.13
CA VAL A 93 -15.30 -4.08 13.03
C VAL A 93 -14.07 -3.47 12.37
N ILE A 94 -13.77 -3.86 11.13
CA ILE A 94 -12.61 -3.31 10.41
C ILE A 94 -12.82 -1.82 10.15
N SER A 95 -14.01 -1.38 9.78
CA SER A 95 -14.28 0.06 9.53
C SER A 95 -14.08 0.92 10.79
N LEU A 96 -14.52 0.44 11.95
CA LEU A 96 -14.30 1.13 13.24
C LEU A 96 -12.81 1.17 13.59
N PHE A 97 -12.12 0.04 13.44
CA PHE A 97 -10.69 -0.04 13.71
C PHE A 97 -9.89 0.88 12.79
N SER A 98 -10.15 0.84 11.47
CA SER A 98 -9.55 1.73 10.49
C SER A 98 -9.77 3.19 10.85
N THR A 99 -10.97 3.56 11.28
CA THR A 99 -11.27 4.93 11.73
C THR A 99 -10.33 5.36 12.85
N MET A 100 -10.14 4.51 13.88
CA MET A 100 -9.22 4.82 14.98
C MET A 100 -7.78 5.02 14.52
N VAL A 101 -7.31 4.19 13.59
CA VAL A 101 -5.94 4.29 13.05
C VAL A 101 -5.77 5.56 12.23
N ILE A 102 -6.66 5.80 11.27
CA ILE A 102 -6.60 6.94 10.34
C ILE A 102 -6.73 8.28 11.07
N CYS A 103 -7.51 8.37 12.16
CA CYS A 103 -7.62 9.61 12.94
C CYS A 103 -6.27 10.08 13.55
N THR A 104 -5.31 9.18 13.75
CA THR A 104 -4.02 9.52 14.37
C THR A 104 -3.19 10.50 13.54
N MET A 105 -3.43 10.59 12.23
CA MET A 105 -2.75 11.51 11.32
C MET A 105 -3.42 12.90 11.19
N SER A 106 -4.50 13.15 11.94
CA SER A 106 -5.17 14.47 12.00
C SER A 106 -4.19 15.60 12.30
N TYR A 107 -3.35 15.45 13.34
CA TYR A 107 -2.37 16.47 13.71
C TYR A 107 -1.35 16.74 12.60
N SER A 108 -0.79 15.69 12.00
CA SER A 108 0.18 15.81 10.90
C SER A 108 -0.42 16.52 9.69
N SER A 109 -1.72 16.35 9.44
CA SER A 109 -2.40 16.96 8.30
C SER A 109 -2.64 18.47 8.43
N LEU A 110 -2.53 19.07 9.62
CA LEU A 110 -2.88 20.48 9.89
C LEU A 110 -2.32 21.51 8.88
N PRO A 111 -3.10 22.50 8.42
CA PRO A 111 -2.62 23.54 7.51
C PRO A 111 -1.46 24.35 8.09
N ALA A 112 -0.69 25.01 7.23
CA ALA A 112 0.41 25.88 7.68
C ALA A 112 -0.09 26.97 8.64
N GLY A 113 0.63 27.16 9.75
CA GLY A 113 0.24 28.11 10.81
C GLY A 113 -0.72 27.56 11.86
N HIS A 114 -1.29 26.37 11.67
CA HIS A 114 -2.08 25.66 12.68
C HIS A 114 -1.16 24.76 13.51
N TRP A 115 -1.16 24.94 14.83
CA TRP A 115 -0.34 24.16 15.77
C TRP A 115 -1.15 23.50 16.89
N LEU A 116 -2.42 23.89 17.06
CA LEU A 116 -3.35 23.25 17.98
C LEU A 116 -4.00 22.03 17.32
N PRO A 117 -4.07 20.87 18.01
CA PRO A 117 -4.78 19.71 17.51
C PRO A 117 -6.25 20.01 17.20
N ASP A 118 -6.77 19.43 16.11
CA ASP A 118 -8.19 19.51 15.79
C ASP A 118 -8.98 18.63 16.78
N PRO A 119 -9.88 19.20 17.60
CA PRO A 119 -10.62 18.44 18.62
C PRO A 119 -11.60 17.40 18.04
N PHE A 120 -11.90 17.49 16.75
CA PHE A 120 -12.76 16.55 16.03
C PHE A 120 -11.95 15.56 15.18
N PHE A 121 -10.62 15.55 15.30
CA PHE A 121 -9.71 14.65 14.59
C PHE A 121 -9.91 14.69 13.07
N ARG A 122 -10.26 15.86 12.52
CA ARG A 122 -10.41 16.06 11.08
C ARG A 122 -9.05 15.99 10.38
N ILE A 123 -9.05 15.48 9.16
CA ILE A 123 -7.85 15.30 8.35
C ILE A 123 -7.97 16.19 7.13
N TYR A 124 -6.95 17.01 6.89
CA TYR A 124 -6.87 17.94 5.77
C TYR A 124 -6.16 17.27 4.60
N VAL A 125 -6.85 17.15 3.47
CA VAL A 125 -6.38 16.37 2.31
C VAL A 125 -5.05 16.90 1.78
N ASP A 126 -4.91 18.21 1.60
CA ASP A 126 -3.66 18.87 1.17
C ASP A 126 -2.46 18.56 2.08
N GLY A 127 -2.72 18.26 3.35
CA GLY A 127 -1.72 17.98 4.36
C GLY A 127 -1.32 16.51 4.49
N LEU A 128 -1.96 15.58 3.75
CA LEU A 128 -1.73 14.14 3.90
C LEU A 128 -0.28 13.74 3.66
N HIS A 129 0.44 14.44 2.78
CA HIS A 129 1.86 14.17 2.53
C HIS A 129 2.76 14.29 3.77
N LYS A 130 2.33 15.02 4.81
CA LYS A 130 3.02 15.12 6.10
C LYS A 130 2.77 13.91 7.02
N ALA A 131 1.76 13.09 6.73
CA ALA A 131 1.40 11.91 7.52
C ALA A 131 2.18 10.64 7.12
N LYS A 132 3.05 10.72 6.11
CA LYS A 132 3.94 9.64 5.69
C LYS A 132 4.87 9.21 6.84
N HIS A 133 5.07 7.91 6.98
CA HIS A 133 6.00 7.30 7.93
C HIS A 133 7.18 6.63 7.22
N GLY A 134 8.21 6.23 7.97
CA GLY A 134 9.45 5.71 7.40
C GLY A 134 9.39 4.24 6.98
N SER A 135 8.65 3.43 7.73
CA SER A 135 8.40 2.02 7.47
C SER A 135 7.23 1.93 6.49
N ASP A 136 7.47 2.18 5.22
CA ASP A 136 6.49 2.14 4.15
C ASP A 136 7.08 1.49 2.89
N SER A 137 6.34 1.40 1.79
CA SER A 137 6.82 0.86 0.50
C SER A 137 7.87 1.72 -0.20
N GLY A 138 8.05 2.98 0.20
CA GLY A 138 8.93 3.95 -0.42
C GLY A 138 8.41 4.54 -1.74
N SER A 139 7.20 4.18 -2.15
CA SER A 139 6.62 4.57 -3.44
C SER A 139 6.10 6.00 -3.49
N PHE A 140 5.72 6.59 -2.36
CA PHE A 140 5.45 8.03 -2.30
C PHE A 140 6.73 8.83 -2.10
N LYS A 141 6.88 9.92 -2.84
CA LYS A 141 7.86 10.98 -2.56
C LYS A 141 7.44 11.77 -1.32
N ARG A 142 8.35 12.62 -0.82
CA ARG A 142 8.11 13.43 0.40
C ARG A 142 7.02 14.48 0.23
N ASP A 143 6.77 14.89 -1.00
CA ASP A 143 5.70 15.81 -1.39
C ASP A 143 4.36 15.08 -1.67
N GLY A 144 4.33 13.75 -1.56
CA GLY A 144 3.14 12.93 -1.72
C GLY A 144 2.84 12.44 -3.12
N ARG A 145 3.72 12.73 -4.07
CA ARG A 145 3.62 12.22 -5.44
C ARG A 145 3.99 10.76 -5.51
N PHE A 146 3.36 10.03 -6.43
CA PHE A 146 3.71 8.65 -6.70
C PHE A 146 5.03 8.57 -7.49
N ASP A 147 5.86 7.59 -7.16
CA ASP A 147 7.11 7.29 -7.84
C ASP A 147 7.04 5.86 -8.37
N GLU A 148 6.54 5.73 -9.60
CA GLU A 148 6.34 4.44 -10.28
C GLU A 148 7.62 3.61 -10.32
N LYS A 149 8.78 4.23 -10.56
CA LYS A 149 10.07 3.52 -10.58
C LYS A 149 10.43 2.92 -9.23
N ARG A 150 10.14 3.62 -8.12
CA ARG A 150 10.36 3.08 -6.77
C ARG A 150 9.36 1.97 -6.45
N PHE A 151 8.11 2.15 -6.87
CA PHE A 151 7.09 1.12 -6.72
C PHE A 151 7.47 -0.15 -7.48
N ASP A 152 7.85 -0.04 -8.75
CA ASP A 152 8.26 -1.18 -9.58
C ASP A 152 9.43 -1.92 -8.98
N LYS A 153 10.45 -1.18 -8.50
CA LYS A 153 11.60 -1.77 -7.82
C LYS A 153 11.19 -2.49 -6.53
N PHE A 154 10.29 -1.90 -5.74
CA PHE A 154 9.75 -2.53 -4.54
C PHE A 154 8.96 -3.79 -4.90
N TRP A 155 8.14 -3.73 -5.93
CA TRP A 155 7.26 -4.82 -6.33
C TRP A 155 8.06 -6.00 -6.88
N SER A 156 8.95 -5.76 -7.83
CA SER A 156 9.78 -6.79 -8.46
C SER A 156 10.77 -7.44 -7.49
N SER A 157 11.16 -6.76 -6.41
CA SER A 157 12.06 -7.34 -5.40
C SER A 157 11.36 -8.28 -4.41
N HIS A 158 10.03 -8.30 -4.35
CA HIS A 158 9.27 -9.11 -3.40
C HIS A 158 8.24 -10.03 -4.07
N THR A 159 8.17 -10.06 -5.38
CA THR A 159 7.26 -10.93 -6.14
C THR A 159 8.08 -11.85 -7.05
N ASP A 160 7.52 -13.00 -7.41
CA ASP A 160 8.14 -13.89 -8.38
C ASP A 160 7.75 -13.46 -9.81
N ALA A 161 8.60 -13.75 -10.79
CA ALA A 161 8.27 -13.51 -12.20
C ALA A 161 6.96 -14.22 -12.57
N PRO A 162 6.03 -13.59 -13.32
CA PRO A 162 6.18 -12.35 -14.10
C PRO A 162 5.94 -11.04 -13.32
N HIS A 163 5.88 -11.06 -11.99
CA HIS A 163 5.66 -9.89 -11.13
C HIS A 163 4.28 -9.24 -11.30
N GLU A 164 3.26 -10.01 -11.67
CA GLU A 164 1.88 -9.50 -11.85
C GLU A 164 1.08 -9.50 -10.53
N GLU A 165 1.46 -10.33 -9.57
CA GLU A 165 0.75 -10.47 -8.31
C GLU A 165 1.71 -10.72 -7.14
N ILE A 166 1.25 -10.38 -5.93
CA ILE A 166 1.93 -10.68 -4.68
C ILE A 166 1.12 -11.66 -3.86
N THR A 167 1.74 -12.78 -3.49
CA THR A 167 1.13 -13.78 -2.61
C THR A 167 1.06 -13.26 -1.17
N PRO A 168 0.19 -13.80 -0.29
CA PRO A 168 0.14 -13.39 1.11
C PRO A 168 1.49 -13.52 1.84
N VAL A 169 2.26 -14.56 1.51
CA VAL A 169 3.58 -14.82 2.12
C VAL A 169 4.60 -13.79 1.65
N GLN A 170 4.66 -13.52 0.34
CA GLN A 170 5.50 -12.47 -0.22
C GLN A 170 5.16 -11.10 0.35
N LEU A 171 3.87 -10.79 0.49
CA LEU A 171 3.40 -9.54 1.07
C LEU A 171 3.85 -9.39 2.52
N TYR A 172 3.74 -10.45 3.33
CA TYR A 172 4.26 -10.46 4.70
C TYR A 172 5.76 -10.15 4.74
N HIS A 173 6.56 -10.80 3.89
CA HIS A 173 8.00 -10.55 3.81
C HIS A 173 8.30 -9.10 3.38
N ALA A 174 7.59 -8.59 2.37
CA ALA A 174 7.74 -7.22 1.89
C ALA A 174 7.48 -6.17 2.97
N VAL A 175 6.46 -6.37 3.81
CA VAL A 175 6.18 -5.48 4.96
C VAL A 175 7.22 -5.66 6.06
N ALA A 176 7.61 -6.90 6.36
CA ALA A 176 8.54 -7.21 7.45
C ALA A 176 9.96 -6.67 7.20
N GLU A 177 10.44 -6.70 5.97
CA GLU A 177 11.79 -6.25 5.58
C GLU A 177 11.94 -4.73 5.59
N ARG A 178 10.84 -3.99 5.42
CA ARG A 178 10.85 -2.53 5.27
C ARG A 178 10.64 -1.76 6.58
N ARG A 179 10.66 -2.44 7.71
CA ARG A 179 10.56 -1.83 9.03
C ARG A 179 11.83 -1.06 9.36
N LEU A 180 11.70 0.21 9.72
CA LEU A 180 12.82 1.03 10.16
C LEU A 180 12.95 1.01 11.69
N ALA A 181 14.20 0.99 12.16
CA ALA A 181 14.49 1.12 13.58
C ALA A 181 13.92 2.43 14.12
N TYR A 182 13.29 2.37 15.29
CA TYR A 182 12.63 3.49 15.98
C TYR A 182 11.39 4.09 15.31
N ASP A 183 10.92 3.51 14.20
CA ASP A 183 9.65 3.91 13.58
C ASP A 183 8.51 2.94 13.95
N PHE A 184 8.17 2.89 15.25
CA PHE A 184 7.11 2.00 15.75
C PHE A 184 5.73 2.36 15.20
N TYR A 185 5.47 3.66 15.02
CA TYR A 185 4.23 4.14 14.42
C TYR A 185 4.11 3.68 12.97
N GLY A 186 5.15 3.92 12.15
CA GLY A 186 5.13 3.49 10.76
C GLY A 186 5.08 1.99 10.58
N MET A 187 5.76 1.23 11.44
CA MET A 187 5.66 -0.24 11.42
C MET A 187 4.21 -0.71 11.62
N PHE A 188 3.52 -0.14 12.60
CA PHE A 188 2.12 -0.48 12.86
C PHE A 188 1.21 -0.03 11.70
N ALA A 189 1.40 1.20 11.20
CA ALA A 189 0.64 1.75 10.10
C ALA A 189 0.81 0.92 8.82
N ALA A 190 2.04 0.56 8.43
CA ALA A 190 2.27 -0.28 7.25
C ALA A 190 1.66 -1.69 7.39
N ILE A 191 1.75 -2.32 8.57
CA ILE A 191 1.07 -3.60 8.81
C ILE A 191 -0.44 -3.44 8.59
N PHE A 192 -1.03 -2.38 9.12
CA PHE A 192 -2.45 -2.09 8.95
C PHE A 192 -2.82 -1.81 7.48
N GLU A 193 -2.08 -0.96 6.78
CA GLU A 193 -2.33 -0.57 5.38
C GLU A 193 -2.29 -1.78 4.45
N TRP A 194 -1.25 -2.60 4.56
CA TRP A 194 -1.10 -3.79 3.73
C TRP A 194 -2.07 -4.90 4.12
N PHE A 195 -2.43 -5.01 5.40
CA PHE A 195 -3.49 -5.94 5.83
C PHE A 195 -4.87 -5.50 5.30
N ALA A 196 -5.19 -4.21 5.37
CA ALA A 196 -6.43 -3.67 4.80
C ALA A 196 -6.46 -3.88 3.29
N THR A 197 -5.35 -3.66 2.59
CA THR A 197 -5.19 -3.94 1.15
C THR A 197 -5.44 -5.42 0.83
N TRP A 198 -4.82 -6.32 1.59
CA TRP A 198 -5.03 -7.76 1.42
C TRP A 198 -6.48 -8.16 1.69
N LEU A 199 -7.13 -7.60 2.71
CA LEU A 199 -8.56 -7.83 2.97
C LEU A 199 -9.45 -7.37 1.81
N LEU A 200 -9.06 -6.33 1.08
CA LEU A 200 -9.84 -5.77 -0.02
C LEU A 200 -9.76 -6.62 -1.28
N PHE A 201 -8.54 -7.06 -1.64
CA PHE A 201 -8.28 -7.70 -2.93
C PHE A 201 -7.97 -9.20 -2.81
N GLY A 202 -7.13 -9.58 -1.83
CA GLY A 202 -6.67 -10.95 -1.66
C GLY A 202 -7.70 -11.83 -0.96
N TYR A 203 -8.20 -11.41 0.20
CA TYR A 203 -9.07 -12.20 1.08
C TYR A 203 -10.28 -12.85 0.38
N PRO A 204 -11.00 -12.17 -0.54
CA PRO A 204 -12.13 -12.80 -1.24
C PRO A 204 -11.77 -14.11 -1.98
N SER A 205 -10.55 -14.17 -2.54
CA SER A 205 -10.03 -15.35 -3.24
C SER A 205 -9.30 -16.33 -2.32
N PHE A 206 -8.95 -15.93 -1.10
CA PHE A 206 -8.21 -16.75 -0.16
C PHE A 206 -9.00 -17.98 0.29
N ARG A 207 -8.31 -19.12 0.36
CA ARG A 207 -8.85 -20.41 0.81
C ARG A 207 -7.83 -21.06 1.74
N PHE A 208 -8.33 -21.55 2.87
CA PHE A 208 -7.53 -22.30 3.84
C PHE A 208 -8.06 -23.73 3.98
N ASN A 209 -7.25 -24.71 3.61
CA ASN A 209 -7.58 -26.12 3.73
C ASN A 209 -7.18 -26.65 5.11
N SER A 210 -8.05 -26.43 6.09
CA SER A 210 -7.84 -26.91 7.46
C SER A 210 -7.75 -28.43 7.57
N LYS A 211 -8.36 -29.19 6.65
CA LYS A 211 -8.28 -30.66 6.62
C LYS A 211 -6.89 -31.14 6.27
N LEU A 212 -6.25 -30.54 5.26
CA LEU A 212 -4.87 -30.88 4.90
C LEU A 212 -3.93 -30.70 6.10
N VAL A 213 -4.07 -29.58 6.82
CA VAL A 213 -3.26 -29.33 8.03
C VAL A 213 -3.53 -30.37 9.11
N LEU A 214 -4.80 -30.71 9.37
CA LEU A 214 -5.17 -31.70 10.37
C LEU A 214 -4.67 -33.10 10.00
N ASP A 215 -4.81 -33.52 8.74
CA ASP A 215 -4.42 -34.84 8.25
C ASP A 215 -2.89 -35.01 8.29
N GLU A 216 -2.14 -33.97 7.91
CA GLU A 216 -0.67 -33.92 8.01
C GLU A 216 -0.19 -33.99 9.47
N ILE A 217 -0.81 -33.22 10.38
CA ILE A 217 -0.50 -33.28 11.83
C ILE A 217 -0.81 -34.67 12.40
N ILE A 218 -1.96 -35.26 12.07
CA ILE A 218 -2.33 -36.60 12.53
C ILE A 218 -1.37 -37.66 11.97
N GLY A 219 -0.95 -37.55 10.71
CA GLY A 219 0.06 -38.43 10.10
C GLY A 219 1.42 -38.39 10.80
N LEU A 220 1.81 -37.21 11.30
CA LEU A 220 3.06 -37.00 12.04
C LEU A 220 3.07 -37.69 13.42
N PHE A 221 1.91 -37.75 14.08
CA PHE A 221 1.75 -38.49 15.35
C PHE A 221 1.31 -39.95 15.17
N GLY A 222 0.85 -40.33 13.97
CA GLY A 222 0.37 -41.66 13.62
C GLY A 222 1.45 -42.63 13.10
N THR A 223 2.65 -42.15 12.76
CA THR A 223 3.76 -43.00 12.31
C THR A 223 4.73 -43.32 13.45
N ASN A 224 4.75 -44.59 13.86
CA ASN A 224 5.69 -45.10 14.86
C ASN A 224 7.15 -44.92 14.40
N GLY A 225 7.87 -44.04 15.11
CA GLY A 225 9.31 -44.09 15.41
C GLY A 225 10.27 -44.44 14.27
N LYS A 226 10.90 -43.44 13.66
CA LYS A 226 12.28 -43.57 13.15
C LYS A 226 13.23 -42.81 14.08
N ALA A 227 13.87 -43.59 14.97
CA ALA A 227 14.96 -43.15 15.82
C ALA A 227 16.23 -42.96 14.97
N GLY A 228 16.92 -41.82 15.15
CA GLY A 228 18.29 -41.66 14.63
C GLY A 228 18.77 -40.24 14.33
N THR A 229 17.92 -39.22 14.36
CA THR A 229 18.31 -37.83 14.05
C THR A 229 18.53 -37.03 15.33
N LYS A 230 19.60 -36.22 15.35
CA LYS A 230 19.91 -35.36 16.50
C LYS A 230 18.76 -34.36 16.71
N ALA A 231 18.50 -33.99 17.96
CA ALA A 231 17.33 -33.18 18.33
C ALA A 231 17.27 -31.82 17.59
N ASP A 232 18.43 -31.27 17.22
CA ASP A 232 18.59 -30.06 16.43
C ASP A 232 18.13 -30.23 14.97
N ASP A 233 18.51 -31.32 14.28
CA ASP A 233 18.08 -31.59 12.90
C ASP A 233 16.57 -31.89 12.82
N VAL A 234 16.04 -32.66 13.77
CA VAL A 234 14.59 -32.96 13.87
C VAL A 234 13.77 -31.68 14.00
N THR A 235 14.27 -30.68 14.73
CA THR A 235 13.55 -29.42 14.94
C THR A 235 13.57 -28.49 13.72
N LYS A 236 14.59 -28.59 12.85
CA LYS A 236 14.67 -27.79 11.62
C LYS A 236 13.78 -28.39 10.54
N ASP A 237 13.88 -29.70 10.31
CA ASP A 237 13.06 -30.42 9.34
C ASP A 237 11.57 -30.33 9.69
N ALA A 238 11.21 -30.40 10.97
CA ALA A 238 9.84 -30.22 11.43
C ALA A 238 9.32 -28.79 11.17
N LYS A 239 10.16 -27.76 11.31
CA LYS A 239 9.76 -26.37 11.02
C LYS A 239 9.54 -26.14 9.53
N GLU A 240 10.46 -26.63 8.69
CA GLU A 240 10.33 -26.54 7.23
C GLU A 240 9.09 -27.30 6.75
N TRP A 241 8.86 -28.50 7.27
CA TRP A 241 7.64 -29.26 6.99
C TRP A 241 6.37 -28.52 7.42
N VAL A 242 6.29 -27.97 8.64
CA VAL A 242 5.10 -27.21 9.08
C VAL A 242 4.85 -26.02 8.15
N ILE A 243 5.92 -25.33 7.75
CA ILE A 243 5.84 -24.21 6.81
C ILE A 243 5.30 -24.67 5.46
N ASP A 244 5.79 -25.79 4.92
CA ASP A 244 5.36 -26.30 3.63
C ASP A 244 3.93 -26.85 3.65
N THR A 245 3.50 -27.50 4.74
CA THR A 245 2.11 -27.90 4.96
C THR A 245 1.19 -26.69 5.04
N LEU A 246 1.59 -25.62 5.75
CA LEU A 246 0.81 -24.38 5.82
C LEU A 246 0.74 -23.68 4.47
N LYS A 247 1.85 -23.65 3.71
CA LYS A 247 1.86 -23.13 2.34
C LYS A 247 0.93 -23.94 1.43
N ALA A 248 0.96 -25.27 1.51
CA ALA A 248 0.08 -26.14 0.73
C ALA A 248 -1.39 -26.02 1.13
N ALA A 249 -1.67 -25.68 2.40
CA ALA A 249 -3.02 -25.47 2.90
C ALA A 249 -3.61 -24.11 2.50
N CYS A 250 -2.76 -23.12 2.20
CA CYS A 250 -3.18 -21.81 1.74
C CYS A 250 -3.23 -21.77 0.21
N SER A 251 -4.35 -21.36 -0.37
CA SER A 251 -4.43 -21.08 -1.80
C SER A 251 -5.22 -19.80 -2.08
N GLY A 252 -4.92 -19.16 -3.21
CA GLY A 252 -5.43 -17.83 -3.52
C GLY A 252 -4.92 -16.77 -2.52
N GLY A 253 -5.64 -15.66 -2.42
CA GLY A 253 -5.22 -14.55 -1.56
C GLY A 253 -4.22 -13.59 -2.20
N ASN A 254 -3.93 -13.78 -3.49
CA ASN A 254 -2.98 -12.95 -4.22
C ASN A 254 -3.59 -11.58 -4.51
N VAL A 255 -2.75 -10.55 -4.49
CA VAL A 255 -3.13 -9.17 -4.80
C VAL A 255 -2.43 -8.77 -6.09
N LYS A 256 -3.18 -8.25 -7.07
CA LYS A 256 -2.63 -7.85 -8.36
C LYS A 256 -1.86 -6.53 -8.28
N LYS A 257 -0.83 -6.40 -9.11
CA LYS A 257 -0.02 -5.18 -9.19
C LYS A 257 -0.86 -3.96 -9.53
N GLU A 258 -1.74 -4.09 -10.52
CA GLU A 258 -2.57 -3.00 -11.04
C GLU A 258 -3.54 -2.46 -9.98
N ASP A 259 -4.14 -3.35 -9.19
CA ASP A 259 -5.02 -2.98 -8.07
C ASP A 259 -4.25 -2.18 -7.00
N VAL A 260 -2.98 -2.54 -6.76
CA VAL A 260 -2.12 -1.84 -5.80
C VAL A 260 -1.64 -0.50 -6.35
N VAL A 261 -1.36 -0.39 -7.66
CA VAL A 261 -1.03 0.91 -8.28
C VAL A 261 -2.20 1.88 -8.11
N GLY A 262 -3.42 1.45 -8.45
CA GLY A 262 -4.63 2.28 -8.28
C GLY A 262 -4.99 2.57 -6.81
N LEU A 263 -4.37 1.86 -5.85
CA LEU A 263 -4.49 2.19 -4.44
C LEU A 263 -3.71 3.45 -4.07
N TYR A 264 -2.57 3.72 -4.71
CA TYR A 264 -1.73 4.88 -4.39
C TYR A 264 -2.38 6.20 -4.78
N ASP A 265 -3.11 6.25 -5.89
CA ASP A 265 -3.83 7.45 -6.33
C ASP A 265 -5.31 7.47 -5.91
N GLY A 266 -5.80 6.38 -5.32
CA GLY A 266 -7.17 6.23 -4.84
C GLY A 266 -8.20 5.88 -5.92
N THR A 267 -7.81 5.79 -7.20
CA THR A 267 -8.72 5.45 -8.31
C THR A 267 -9.47 4.14 -8.06
N ILE A 268 -8.77 3.13 -7.53
CA ILE A 268 -9.35 1.81 -7.27
C ILE A 268 -10.50 1.86 -6.25
N PHE A 269 -10.50 2.85 -5.34
CA PHE A 269 -11.56 2.99 -4.35
C PHE A 269 -12.92 3.30 -4.99
N TYR A 270 -12.93 4.11 -6.04
CA TYR A 270 -14.13 4.41 -6.80
C TYR A 270 -14.65 3.15 -7.52
N THR A 271 -13.75 2.40 -8.18
CA THR A 271 -14.11 1.12 -8.81
C THR A 271 -14.66 0.11 -7.81
N VAL A 272 -14.05 -0.03 -6.64
CA VAL A 272 -14.51 -0.94 -5.59
C VAL A 272 -15.84 -0.49 -4.99
N MET A 273 -15.98 0.80 -4.66
CA MET A 273 -17.24 1.39 -4.22
C MET A 273 -18.33 1.13 -5.26
N ASP A 274 -18.00 1.24 -6.54
CA ASP A 274 -18.98 1.05 -7.59
C ASP A 274 -19.49 -0.39 -7.62
N ARG A 275 -18.58 -1.36 -7.65
CA ARG A 275 -18.90 -2.79 -7.55
C ARG A 275 -19.75 -3.10 -6.31
N GLN A 276 -19.43 -2.48 -5.17
CA GLN A 276 -20.19 -2.65 -3.92
C GLN A 276 -21.61 -2.09 -4.03
N ALA A 277 -21.76 -0.90 -4.60
CA ALA A 277 -23.06 -0.26 -4.79
C ALA A 277 -23.95 -1.08 -5.74
N ASP A 278 -23.37 -1.60 -6.83
CA ASP A 278 -24.07 -2.45 -7.80
C ASP A 278 -24.44 -3.81 -7.19
N ALA A 279 -23.60 -4.34 -6.28
CA ALA A 279 -23.90 -5.51 -5.45
C ALA A 279 -24.93 -5.23 -4.33
N GLY A 280 -25.47 -4.02 -4.22
CA GLY A 280 -26.52 -3.68 -3.27
C GLY A 280 -26.06 -3.10 -1.93
N ASN A 281 -24.78 -2.76 -1.76
CA ASN A 281 -24.28 -2.12 -0.55
C ASN A 281 -24.82 -0.67 -0.45
N GLU A 282 -25.74 -0.44 0.49
CA GLU A 282 -26.36 0.88 0.68
C GLU A 282 -25.39 1.98 1.15
N TRP A 283 -24.31 1.62 1.84
CA TRP A 283 -23.26 2.59 2.19
C TRP A 283 -22.54 3.07 0.94
N ALA A 284 -22.20 2.13 0.05
CA ALA A 284 -21.54 2.45 -1.21
C ALA A 284 -22.43 3.31 -2.12
N LYS A 285 -23.72 2.98 -2.24
CA LYS A 285 -24.69 3.80 -3.00
C LYS A 285 -24.81 5.21 -2.43
N ALA A 286 -24.85 5.35 -1.11
CA ALA A 286 -24.92 6.65 -0.46
C ALA A 286 -23.63 7.47 -0.65
N TRP A 287 -22.47 6.81 -0.55
CA TRP A 287 -21.15 7.42 -0.74
C TRP A 287 -20.95 7.89 -2.19
N ARG A 288 -21.28 7.04 -3.17
CA ARG A 288 -21.26 7.36 -4.60
C ARG A 288 -22.08 8.63 -4.89
N ARG A 289 -23.32 8.70 -4.38
CA ARG A 289 -24.18 9.89 -4.53
C ARG A 289 -23.59 11.15 -3.88
N LYS A 290 -22.84 11.02 -2.78
CA LYS A 290 -22.20 12.17 -2.11
C LYS A 290 -21.11 12.76 -3.02
N HIS A 291 -20.23 11.89 -3.54
CA HIS A 291 -19.21 12.24 -4.54
C HIS A 291 -19.79 12.88 -5.79
N GLU A 292 -20.81 12.26 -6.42
CA GLU A 292 -21.47 12.79 -7.62
C GLU A 292 -22.01 14.22 -7.41
N ARG A 293 -22.61 14.48 -6.23
CA ARG A 293 -23.11 15.81 -5.87
C ARG A 293 -21.99 16.81 -5.70
N ALA A 294 -20.88 16.44 -5.07
CA ALA A 294 -19.72 17.30 -4.91
C ALA A 294 -19.12 17.70 -6.27
N HIS A 295 -18.92 16.72 -7.18
CA HIS A 295 -18.44 16.97 -8.53
C HIS A 295 -19.38 17.87 -9.34
N ALA A 296 -20.70 17.63 -9.27
CA ALA A 296 -21.69 18.48 -9.93
C ALA A 296 -21.63 19.94 -9.42
N ASN A 297 -21.53 20.12 -8.10
CA ASN A 297 -21.41 21.44 -7.48
C ASN A 297 -20.11 22.17 -7.89
N LYS A 298 -18.99 21.44 -8.02
CA LYS A 298 -17.71 21.99 -8.49
C LYS A 298 -17.80 22.48 -9.93
N LYS A 299 -18.38 21.67 -10.84
CA LYS A 299 -18.61 22.04 -12.25
C LYS A 299 -19.50 23.28 -12.40
N LEU A 300 -20.56 23.40 -11.60
CA LEU A 300 -21.42 24.59 -11.60
C LEU A 300 -20.67 25.85 -11.18
N LYS A 301 -19.83 25.80 -10.13
CA LYS A 301 -19.06 26.96 -9.67
C LYS A 301 -18.06 27.44 -10.72
N THR A 302 -17.37 26.54 -11.42
CA THR A 302 -16.39 26.90 -12.46
C THR A 302 -17.02 27.47 -13.73
N THR A 303 -18.31 27.21 -13.97
CA THR A 303 -19.00 27.69 -15.18
C THR A 303 -19.57 29.10 -14.99
N VAL A 304 -19.71 29.56 -13.74
CA VAL A 304 -20.30 30.85 -13.36
C VAL A 304 -19.24 31.91 -13.01
N SER A 305 -17.97 31.51 -12.86
CA SER A 305 -16.80 32.37 -12.63
C SER A 305 -16.12 32.81 -13.91
#